data_AF-A0A1G1HSL9-F1
#
_entry.id   AF-A0A1G1HSL9-F1
#
_cell.length_a   1.000
_cell.length_b   1.000
_cell.length_c   1.000
_cell.angle_alpha   90.00
_cell.angle_beta   90.00
_cell.angle_gamma   90.00
#
_symmetry.space_group_name_H-M   'P 1'
#
loop_
_entity.id
_entity.type
_entity.pdbx_description
1 polymer ?
#
loop_
_entity_poly.entity_id
_entity_poly.type
_entity_poly.pdbx_seq_one_letter_code
_entity_poly.pdbx_strand_id
1 'polypeptide(L)'
;MLKTLPISEVKARLPELVTGVEEREEEVLVTRKGKPAAVLMSYAEYERFRETIEVLSDPDLMDQIRKSLSFYSKGGRGASFEEVFGEPLRPGKKRQG
;
A
#
# COMPACT_ATOMS: atom_id res chain seq x y z
N MET A 1 -1.51 11.79 -13.06
CA MET A 1 -0.42 11.92 -14.07
C MET A 1 0.73 12.64 -13.41
N LEU A 2 1.95 12.09 -13.50
CA LEU A 2 3.15 12.63 -12.83
C LEU A 2 3.46 14.05 -13.32
N LYS A 3 3.40 15.05 -12.44
CA LYS A 3 3.84 16.42 -12.78
C LYS A 3 5.36 16.49 -12.68
N THR A 4 6.02 16.99 -13.72
CA THR A 4 7.48 17.22 -13.69
C THR A 4 7.75 18.70 -13.54
N LEU A 5 8.35 19.11 -12.42
CA LEU A 5 8.61 20.51 -12.10
C LEU A 5 10.10 20.76 -11.81
N PRO A 6 10.66 21.92 -12.21
CA PRO A 6 11.98 22.32 -11.78
C PRO A 6 12.01 22.68 -10.29
N ILE A 7 13.14 22.45 -9.63
CA ILE A 7 13.32 22.74 -8.20
C ILE A 7 13.00 24.19 -7.82
N SER A 8 13.16 25.14 -8.74
CA SER A 8 12.78 26.55 -8.53
C SER A 8 11.27 26.74 -8.38
N GLU A 9 10.48 26.01 -9.16
CA GLU A 9 9.02 26.10 -9.10
C GLU A 9 8.48 25.39 -7.85
N VAL A 10 9.06 24.22 -7.51
CA VAL A 10 8.72 23.50 -6.28
C VAL A 10 8.97 24.38 -5.06
N LYS A 11 10.09 25.09 -5.01
CA LYS A 11 10.39 26.04 -3.93
C LYS A 11 9.37 27.18 -3.83
N ALA A 12 8.89 27.70 -4.97
CA ALA A 12 7.94 28.80 -4.99
C ALA A 12 6.53 28.39 -4.52
N ARG A 13 6.18 27.10 -4.66
CA ARG A 13 4.81 26.60 -4.46
C ARG A 13 4.72 25.45 -3.45
N LEU A 14 5.76 25.25 -2.62
CA LEU A 14 5.86 24.06 -1.78
C LEU A 14 4.61 23.80 -0.92
N PRO A 15 4.00 24.80 -0.24
CA PRO A 15 2.80 24.55 0.57
C PRO A 15 1.63 24.01 -0.26
N GLU A 16 1.34 24.62 -1.42
CA GLU A 16 0.28 24.19 -2.34
C GLU A 16 0.54 22.77 -2.86
N LEU A 17 1.80 22.47 -3.20
CA LEU A 17 2.20 21.15 -3.68
C LEU A 17 2.06 20.08 -2.59
N VAL A 18 2.43 20.39 -1.34
CA VAL A 18 2.27 19.46 -0.20
C VAL A 18 0.79 19.16 0.05
N THR A 19 -0.06 20.18 0.12
CA THR A 19 -1.52 19.97 0.22
C THR A 19 -2.05 19.16 -0.96
N GLY A 20 -1.55 19.43 -2.17
CA GLY A 20 -1.94 18.70 -3.37
C GLY A 20 -1.60 17.21 -3.33
N VAL A 21 -0.38 16.84 -2.93
CA VAL A 21 0.01 15.43 -2.85
C VAL A 21 -0.73 14.70 -1.72
N GLU A 22 -1.02 15.38 -0.61
CA GLU A 22 -1.74 14.84 0.53
C GLU A 22 -3.21 14.54 0.21
N GLU A 23 -3.91 15.44 -0.47
CA GLU A 23 -5.36 15.31 -0.74
C GLU A 23 -5.68 14.45 -1.96
N ARG A 24 -4.80 14.43 -2.97
CA ARG A 24 -5.11 13.90 -4.30
C ARG A 24 -4.26 12.70 -4.71
N GLU A 25 -3.38 12.21 -3.83
CA GLU A 25 -2.40 11.15 -4.14
C GLU A 25 -1.66 11.44 -5.47
N GLU A 26 -1.31 12.71 -5.67
CA GLU A 26 -0.54 13.16 -6.83
C GLU A 26 0.96 13.03 -6.53
N GLU A 27 1.75 12.57 -7.51
CA GLU A 27 3.21 12.58 -7.45
C GLU A 27 3.81 13.72 -8.27
N VAL A 28 4.89 14.33 -7.76
CA VAL A 28 5.65 15.38 -8.46
C VAL A 28 7.11 14.96 -8.62
N LEU A 29 7.56 14.82 -9.86
CA LEU A 29 8.97 14.63 -10.20
C LEU A 29 9.69 15.98 -10.19
N VAL A 30 10.64 16.12 -9.27
CA VAL A 30 11.46 17.33 -9.12
C VAL A 30 12.73 17.20 -9.93
N THR A 31 13.01 18.19 -10.78
CA THR A 31 14.22 18.25 -11.59
C THR A 31 15.21 19.32 -11.12
N ARG A 32 16.51 19.05 -11.26
CA ARG A 32 17.60 20.00 -11.05
C ARG A 32 18.46 20.04 -12.30
N LYS A 33 18.61 21.22 -12.92
CA LYS A 33 19.29 21.40 -14.22
C LYS A 33 18.73 20.44 -15.29
N GLY A 34 17.41 20.31 -15.36
CA GLY A 34 16.70 19.45 -16.32
C GLY A 34 16.77 17.96 -16.05
N LYS A 35 17.44 17.50 -14.98
CA LYS A 35 17.55 16.08 -14.64
C LYS A 35 16.68 15.72 -13.42
N PRO A 36 16.00 14.57 -13.41
CA PRO A 36 15.33 14.04 -12.23
C PRO A 36 16.26 14.04 -11.00
N ALA A 37 15.75 14.53 -9.86
CA ALA A 37 16.53 14.68 -8.64
C ALA A 37 15.80 14.22 -7.38
N ALA A 38 14.47 14.37 -7.32
CA ALA A 38 13.64 13.90 -6.21
C ALA A 38 12.20 13.66 -6.68
N VAL A 39 11.40 13.00 -5.84
CA VAL A 39 9.95 12.90 -5.99
C VAL A 39 9.31 13.45 -4.72
N LEU A 40 8.26 14.26 -4.87
CA LEU A 40 7.36 14.64 -3.80
C LEU A 40 6.09 13.80 -3.92
N MET A 41 5.70 13.16 -2.82
CA MET A 41 4.50 12.33 -2.67
C MET A 41 3.97 12.50 -1.25
N SER A 42 2.75 12.04 -0.97
CA SER A 42 2.24 12.03 0.39
C SER A 42 3.02 11.05 1.27
N TYR A 43 3.03 11.30 2.59
CA TYR A 43 3.66 10.35 3.52
C TYR A 43 2.93 9.00 3.54
N ALA A 44 1.60 9.00 3.45
CA ALA A 44 0.80 7.78 3.40
C ALA A 44 1.16 6.91 2.18
N GLU A 45 1.40 7.53 1.02
CA GLU A 45 1.83 6.82 -0.18
C GLU A 45 3.25 6.26 -0.04
N TYR A 46 4.17 7.03 0.53
CA TYR A 46 5.52 6.55 0.85
C TYR A 46 5.49 5.31 1.78
N GLU A 47 4.67 5.33 2.83
CA GLU A 47 4.52 4.20 3.76
C GLU A 47 3.96 2.95 3.05
N ARG A 48 2.95 3.11 2.18
CA ARG A 48 2.41 1.99 1.39
C ARG A 48 3.44 1.40 0.43
N PHE A 49 4.26 2.24 -0.21
CA PHE A 49 5.37 1.76 -1.03
C PHE A 49 6.42 1.04 -0.21
N ARG A 50 6.75 1.55 0.97
CA ARG A 50 7.67 0.87 1.90
C ARG A 50 7.17 -0.50 2.29
N GLU A 51 5.92 -0.61 2.75
CA GLU A 51 5.30 -1.89 3.13
C GLU A 51 5.28 -2.87 1.95
N THR A 52 4.92 -2.39 0.75
CA THR A 52 4.93 -3.22 -0.47
C THR A 52 6.34 -3.75 -0.78
N ILE A 53 7.36 -2.88 -0.69
CA ILE A 53 8.76 -3.28 -0.91
C ILE A 53 9.21 -4.27 0.16
N GLU A 54 8.83 -4.08 1.42
CA GLU A 54 9.15 -5.00 2.52
C GLU A 54 8.63 -6.41 2.21
N VAL A 55 7.36 -6.54 1.82
CA VAL A 55 6.76 -7.81 1.41
C VAL A 55 7.50 -8.42 0.20
N LEU A 56 7.77 -7.63 -0.84
CA LEU A 56 8.46 -8.10 -2.05
C LEU A 56 9.92 -8.51 -1.79
N SER A 57 10.55 -7.93 -0.77
CA SER A 57 11.95 -8.18 -0.41
C SER A 57 12.14 -9.46 0.41
N ASP A 58 11.07 -9.98 1.02
CA ASP A 58 11.08 -11.22 1.78
C ASP A 58 10.82 -12.43 0.85
N PRO A 59 11.84 -13.25 0.53
CA PRO A 59 11.67 -14.37 -0.38
C PRO A 59 10.80 -15.49 0.20
N ASP A 60 10.80 -15.70 1.52
CA ASP A 60 10.02 -16.75 2.18
C ASP A 60 8.54 -16.37 2.20
N LEU A 61 8.22 -15.12 2.53
CA LEU A 61 6.87 -14.58 2.43
C LEU A 61 6.35 -14.65 0.99
N MET A 62 7.18 -14.27 0.01
CA MET A 62 6.79 -14.36 -1.40
C MET A 62 6.56 -15.80 -1.88
N ASP A 63 7.31 -16.78 -1.38
CA ASP A 63 7.04 -18.20 -1.64
C ASP A 63 5.71 -18.65 -1.03
N GLN A 64 5.40 -18.25 0.21
CA GLN A 64 4.11 -18.50 0.84
C GLN A 64 2.93 -17.90 0.06
N ILE A 65 3.08 -16.66 -0.43
CA ILE A 65 2.07 -15.99 -1.28
C ILE A 65 1.85 -16.80 -2.56
N ARG A 66 2.92 -17.21 -3.27
CA ARG A 66 2.80 -18.01 -4.50
C ARG A 66 2.14 -19.37 -4.26
N LYS A 67 2.50 -20.06 -3.18
CA LYS A 67 1.86 -21.32 -2.76
C LYS A 67 0.37 -21.12 -2.50
N SER A 68 0.02 -20.07 -1.78
CA SER A 68 -1.37 -19.73 -1.48
C SER A 68 -2.17 -19.44 -2.75
N LEU A 69 -1.63 -18.61 -3.64
CA LEU A 69 -2.25 -18.34 -4.95
C LEU A 69 -2.47 -19.62 -5.77
N SER A 70 -1.49 -20.54 -5.79
CA SER A 70 -1.64 -21.82 -6.48
C SER A 70 -2.69 -22.73 -5.84
N PHE A 71 -2.78 -22.73 -4.50
CA PHE A 71 -3.79 -23.50 -3.77
C PHE A 71 -5.20 -23.05 -4.15
N TYR A 72 -5.47 -21.74 -4.12
CA TYR A 72 -6.78 -21.19 -4.46
C TYR A 72 -7.11 -21.32 -5.94
N SER A 73 -6.15 -21.14 -6.85
CA SER A 73 -6.41 -21.31 -8.30
C SER A 73 -6.77 -22.75 -8.68
N LYS A 74 -6.35 -23.73 -7.88
CA LYS A 74 -6.73 -25.15 -8.00
C LYS A 74 -8.05 -25.51 -7.31
N GLY A 75 -8.79 -24.52 -6.79
CA GLY A 75 -10.05 -24.74 -6.08
C GLY A 75 -9.92 -25.07 -4.60
N GLY A 76 -8.73 -24.89 -4.02
CA GLY A 76 -8.53 -24.96 -2.57
C GLY A 76 -9.41 -23.93 -1.85
N ARG A 77 -9.91 -24.29 -0.67
CA ARG A 77 -10.70 -23.41 0.20
C ARG A 77 -9.93 -23.17 1.49
N GLY A 78 -9.96 -21.93 1.97
CA GLY A 78 -9.39 -21.59 3.27
C GLY A 78 -10.18 -22.24 4.40
N ALA A 79 -9.55 -22.37 5.56
CA ALA A 79 -10.22 -22.80 6.77
C ALA A 79 -11.09 -21.66 7.33
N SER A 80 -12.26 -22.00 7.82
CA SER A 80 -13.12 -21.13 8.60
C SER A 80 -12.49 -20.82 9.97
N PHE A 81 -12.95 -19.75 10.60
CA PHE A 81 -12.50 -19.36 11.92
C PHE A 81 -12.65 -20.51 12.94
N GLU A 82 -13.77 -21.23 12.90
CA GLU A 82 -14.01 -22.38 13.79
C GLU A 82 -13.06 -23.56 13.50
N GLU A 83 -12.77 -23.85 12.22
CA GLU A 83 -11.80 -24.89 11.87
C GLU A 83 -10.38 -24.56 12.34
N VAL A 84 -10.01 -23.28 12.40
CA VAL A 84 -8.67 -22.83 12.85
C VAL A 84 -8.57 -22.72 14.37
N PHE A 85 -9.58 -22.13 15.02
CA PHE A 85 -9.51 -21.74 16.44
C PHE A 85 -10.35 -22.62 17.36
N GLY A 86 -11.20 -23.50 16.81
CA GLY A 86 -12.05 -24.41 17.58
C GLY A 86 -13.25 -23.74 18.27
N GLU A 87 -13.52 -22.47 17.97
CA GLU A 87 -14.62 -21.70 18.55
C GLU A 87 -15.32 -20.83 17.49
N PRO A 88 -16.60 -20.47 17.68
CA PRO A 88 -17.32 -19.67 16.70
C PRO A 88 -16.84 -18.21 16.69
N LEU A 89 -16.67 -17.63 15.49
CA LEU A 89 -16.23 -16.23 15.30
C LEU A 89 -17.10 -15.19 16.03
N ARG A 90 -18.39 -15.51 16.23
CA ARG A 90 -19.31 -14.70 17.03
C ARG A 90 -19.97 -15.58 18.08
N PRO A 91 -19.98 -15.17 19.37
CA PRO A 91 -20.73 -15.89 20.38
C PRO A 91 -22.22 -15.88 20.01
N GLY A 92 -22.87 -17.05 20.08
CA GLY A 92 -24.28 -17.20 19.71
C GLY A 92 -25.16 -16.22 20.48
N LYS A 93 -26.01 -15.45 19.79
CA LYS A 93 -27.05 -14.63 20.43
C LYS A 93 -27.94 -15.58 21.24
N LYS A 94 -27.88 -15.51 22.57
CA LYS A 94 -28.93 -16.07 23.43
C LYS A 94 -30.23 -15.39 23.02
N ARG A 95 -31.16 -16.14 22.43
CA ARG A 95 -32.56 -15.71 22.28
C ARG A 95 -33.09 -15.51 23.70
N GLN A 96 -33.17 -14.26 24.16
CA GLN A 96 -34.01 -13.92 25.31
C GLN A 96 -35.46 -14.13 24.86
N GLY A 97 -36.06 -15.21 25.37
CA GLY A 97 -37.51 -15.35 25.42
C GLY A 97 -38.06 -14.66 26.66
#